data_AF-A0A3P3UAU7-F1
#
_entry.id   AF-A0A3P3UAU7-F1
#
_cell.length_a   1.000
_cell.length_b   1.000
_cell.length_c   1.000
_cell.angle_alpha   90.00
_cell.angle_beta   90.00
_cell.angle_gamma   90.00
#
_symmetry.space_group_name_H-M   'P 1'
#
loop_
_entity.id
_entity.type
_entity.pdbx_description
1 polymer ?
#
loop_
_entity_poly.entity_id
_entity_poly.type
_entity_poly.pdbx_seq_one_letter_code
_entity_poly.pdbx_strand_id
1 'polypeptide(L)'
;MSSNFDRRVLRAAPYVFVSQRSDKCTTRAIQHLIEKYRARTCHALRHTFGHDLVTSDPPVPLDVVAMLIGHSKKTEPPTLK
;
A
#
# COMPACT_ATOMS: atom_id res chain seq x y z
N MET A 1 -4.28 -20.58 -28.22
CA MET A 1 -3.92 -20.05 -26.89
C MET A 1 -4.55 -18.66 -26.76
N SER A 2 -5.83 -18.59 -26.38
CA SER A 2 -6.56 -17.32 -26.32
C SER A 2 -6.43 -16.70 -24.93
N SER A 3 -5.83 -15.51 -24.89
CA SER A 3 -5.78 -14.64 -23.72
C SER A 3 -7.19 -14.20 -23.34
N ASN A 4 -7.82 -14.92 -22.41
CA ASN A 4 -9.09 -14.55 -21.78
C ASN A 4 -8.91 -13.41 -20.76
N PHE A 5 -8.18 -12.34 -21.12
CA PHE A 5 -8.38 -11.05 -20.45
C PHE A 5 -9.62 -10.44 -21.10
N ASP A 6 -10.77 -10.94 -20.65
CA ASP A 6 -12.08 -10.49 -21.09
C ASP A 6 -12.16 -8.98 -20.92
N ARG A 7 -12.22 -8.26 -22.04
CA ARG A 7 -12.23 -6.81 -22.17
C ARG A 7 -13.57 -6.20 -21.71
N ARG A 8 -14.29 -6.88 -20.81
CA ARG A 8 -15.60 -6.52 -20.31
C ARG A 8 -15.46 -5.73 -19.01
N VAL A 9 -15.67 -4.41 -19.15
CA VAL A 9 -16.14 -3.47 -18.10
C VAL A 9 -15.15 -3.14 -16.97
N LEU A 10 -13.94 -2.68 -17.29
CA LEU A 10 -13.17 -1.84 -16.33
C LEU A 10 -13.63 -0.36 -16.30
N ARG A 11 -14.73 -0.03 -16.98
CA ARG A 11 -15.07 1.37 -17.28
C ARG A 11 -15.84 2.14 -16.18
N ALA A 12 -16.26 1.48 -15.08
CA ALA A 12 -17.07 2.15 -14.04
C ALA A 12 -16.84 1.69 -12.59
N ALA A 13 -15.89 0.80 -12.31
CA ALA A 13 -15.65 0.35 -10.94
C ALA A 13 -14.99 1.48 -10.12
N PRO A 14 -15.48 1.82 -8.91
CA PRO A 14 -14.89 2.88 -8.08
C PRO A 14 -13.56 2.48 -7.42
N TYR A 15 -13.04 1.29 -7.71
CA TYR A 15 -11.85 0.72 -7.10
C TYR A 15 -10.77 0.42 -8.15
N VAL A 16 -9.53 0.74 -7.81
CA VAL A 16 -8.35 0.45 -8.66
C VAL A 16 -8.06 -1.06 -8.68
N PHE A 17 -8.26 -1.75 -7.57
CA PHE A 17 -8.02 -3.19 -7.46
C PHE A 17 -9.32 -3.97 -7.58
N VAL A 18 -9.50 -4.63 -8.73
CA VAL A 18 -10.61 -5.53 -9.03
C VAL A 18 -10.13 -6.97 -9.12
N SER A 19 -11.05 -7.93 -9.09
CA SER A 19 -10.79 -9.35 -9.32
C SER A 19 -11.68 -9.88 -10.45
N GLN A 20 -11.36 -11.07 -10.99
CA GLN A 20 -12.19 -11.71 -12.02
C GLN A 20 -13.65 -11.97 -11.57
N ARG A 21 -13.92 -11.95 -10.26
CA ARG A 21 -15.22 -12.28 -9.67
C ARG A 21 -15.89 -11.11 -8.95
N SER A 22 -15.24 -9.95 -8.84
CA SER A 22 -15.75 -8.80 -8.08
C SER A 22 -14.99 -7.51 -8.40
N ASP A 23 -15.73 -6.40 -8.44
CA ASP A 23 -15.22 -5.03 -8.64
C ASP A 23 -14.41 -4.49 -7.45
N LYS A 24 -14.36 -5.21 -6.32
CA LYS A 24 -13.54 -4.82 -5.16
C LYS A 24 -12.72 -6.00 -4.68
N CYS A 25 -11.40 -5.88 -4.82
CA CYS A 25 -10.50 -6.86 -4.23
C CYS A 25 -10.49 -6.74 -2.70
N THR A 26 -10.51 -7.88 -2.00
CA THR A 26 -10.44 -7.90 -0.54
C THR A 26 -8.99 -7.79 -0.06
N THR A 27 -8.79 -7.30 1.16
CA THR A 27 -7.46 -7.24 1.78
C THR A 27 -6.77 -8.61 1.81
N ARG A 28 -7.53 -9.69 2.04
CA ARG A 28 -7.01 -11.06 2.08
C ARG A 28 -6.53 -11.55 0.71
N ALA A 29 -7.26 -11.22 -0.36
CA ALA A 29 -6.83 -11.55 -1.71
C ALA A 29 -5.51 -10.85 -2.07
N ILE A 30 -5.33 -9.59 -1.67
CA ILE A 30 -4.07 -8.87 -1.85
C ILE A 30 -2.93 -9.46 -1.00
N GLN A 31 -3.19 -9.80 0.27
CA GLN A 31 -2.20 -10.44 1.13
C GLN A 31 -1.72 -11.77 0.54
N HIS A 32 -2.63 -12.64 0.12
CA HIS A 32 -2.29 -13.90 -0.53
C HIS A 32 -1.53 -13.72 -1.84
N LEU A 33 -1.89 -12.70 -2.63
CA LEU A 33 -1.15 -12.36 -3.84
C LEU A 33 0.31 -12.01 -3.49
N ILE A 34 0.54 -11.16 -2.50
CA ILE A 34 1.88 -10.71 -2.11
C ILE A 34 2.71 -11.84 -1.48
N GLU A 35 2.09 -12.68 -0.64
CA GLU A 35 2.71 -13.87 -0.06
C GLU A 35 3.29 -14.79 -1.14
N LYS A 36 2.59 -14.94 -2.26
CA LYS A 36 3.03 -15.76 -3.40
C LYS A 36 4.31 -15.24 -4.07
N TYR A 37 4.55 -13.93 -4.06
CA TYR A 37 5.70 -13.35 -4.78
C TYR A 37 6.99 -13.38 -3.97
N ARG A 38 6.97 -13.13 -2.65
CA ARG A 38 8.22 -12.99 -1.87
C ARG A 38 8.19 -13.46 -0.41
N ALA A 39 7.17 -14.21 0.05
CA ALA A 39 7.02 -14.57 1.48
C ALA A 39 7.19 -13.36 2.44
N ARG A 40 6.87 -12.16 1.96
CA ARG A 40 6.87 -10.92 2.73
C ARG A 40 5.42 -10.50 2.94
N THR A 41 5.11 -9.96 4.11
CA THR A 41 3.78 -9.42 4.38
C THR A 41 3.67 -7.99 3.82
N CYS A 42 2.45 -7.51 3.56
CA CYS A 42 2.23 -6.10 3.19
C CYS A 42 2.83 -5.12 4.21
N HIS A 43 2.83 -5.51 5.49
CA HIS A 43 3.44 -4.74 6.57
C HIS A 43 4.96 -4.67 6.44
N ALA A 44 5.62 -5.79 6.14
CA ALA A 44 7.05 -5.81 5.86
C ALA A 44 7.40 -4.91 4.67
N LEU A 45 6.58 -4.91 3.60
CA LEU A 45 6.78 -4.01 2.46
C LEU A 45 6.66 -2.52 2.85
N ARG A 46 5.70 -2.17 3.72
CA ARG A 46 5.58 -0.79 4.25
C ARG A 46 6.80 -0.40 5.08
N HIS A 47 7.36 -1.33 5.86
CA HIS A 47 8.61 -1.09 6.60
C HIS A 47 9.81 -0.91 5.68
N THR A 48 9.95 -1.76 4.65
CA THR A 48 11.00 -1.62 3.63
C THR A 48 10.89 -0.26 2.93
N PHE A 49 9.69 0.14 2.51
CA PHE A 49 9.48 1.46 1.92
C PHE A 49 9.93 2.61 2.83
N GLY A 50 9.56 2.60 4.11
CA GLY A 50 10.00 3.63 5.05
C GLY A 50 11.51 3.63 5.27
N HIS A 51 12.12 2.44 5.40
CA HIS A 51 13.56 2.28 5.55
C HIS A 51 14.31 2.83 4.34
N ASP A 52 13.90 2.46 3.12
CA ASP A 52 14.55 2.87 1.87
C ASP A 52 14.55 4.39 1.69
N LEU A 53 13.48 5.08 2.12
CA LEU A 53 13.42 6.54 2.09
C LEU A 53 14.41 7.19 3.07
N VAL A 54 14.54 6.64 4.28
CA VAL A 54 15.46 7.18 5.31
C VAL A 54 16.92 6.90 4.96
N THR A 55 17.21 5.79 4.29
CA THR A 55 18.57 5.42 3.88
C THR A 55 18.93 5.83 2.46
N SER A 56 18.07 6.59 1.78
CA SER A 56 18.36 7.13 0.45
C SER A 56 19.45 8.21 0.50
N ASP A 57 20.01 8.56 -0.67
CA ASP A 57 21.00 9.62 -0.80
C ASP A 57 20.57 10.64 -1.88
N PRO A 58 20.20 11.89 -1.50
CA PRO A 58 20.11 12.39 -0.13
C PRO A 58 18.93 11.77 0.65
N PRO A 59 19.03 11.62 1.98
CA PRO A 59 17.98 10.98 2.78
C PRO A 59 16.71 11.83 2.86
N VAL A 60 15.55 11.16 2.86
CA VAL A 60 14.26 11.84 3.05
C VAL A 60 14.04 12.14 4.54
N PRO A 61 13.66 13.38 4.92
CA PRO A 61 13.38 13.74 6.30
C PRO A 61 12.33 12.84 6.99
N LEU A 62 12.57 12.50 8.26
CA LEU A 62 11.76 11.53 9.01
C LEU A 62 10.29 11.95 9.19
N ASP A 63 10.02 13.24 9.29
CA ASP A 63 8.67 13.82 9.34
C ASP A 63 7.90 13.58 8.04
N VAL A 64 8.58 13.74 6.89
CA VAL A 64 8.02 13.43 5.57
C VAL A 64 7.77 11.92 5.43
N VAL A 65 8.72 11.09 5.84
CA VAL A 65 8.54 9.62 5.83
C VAL A 65 7.38 9.21 6.73
N ALA A 66 7.26 9.78 7.93
CA ALA A 66 6.15 9.52 8.85
C ALA A 66 4.80 9.91 8.25
N MET A 67 4.73 11.02 7.51
CA MET A 67 3.53 11.43 6.77
C MET A 67 3.17 10.42 5.68
N LEU A 68 4.14 10.01 4.85
CA LEU A 68 3.93 9.09 3.73
C LEU A 68 3.48 7.71 4.18
N ILE A 69 4.01 7.22 5.30
CA ILE A 69 3.58 5.94 5.87
C ILE A 69 2.35 6.10 6.76
N GLY A 70 1.76 7.29 6.93
CA GLY A 70 0.56 7.49 7.76
C GLY A 70 0.78 7.29 9.27
N HIS A 71 1.98 7.62 9.77
CA HIS A 71 2.32 7.70 11.19
C HIS A 71 2.12 9.10 11.79
N SER A 72 1.33 9.96 11.13
CA SER A 72 1.03 11.31 11.61
C SER A 72 0.36 11.22 12.98
N LYS A 73 1.11 11.51 14.06
CA LYS A 73 0.53 11.76 15.37
C LYS A 73 -0.29 13.05 15.24
N LYS A 74 -1.57 13.01 15.56
CA LYS A 74 -2.37 14.22 15.76
C LYS A 74 -1.70 14.93 16.94
N THR A 75 -0.89 15.95 16.67
CA THR A 75 -0.17 16.70 17.71
C THR A 75 -1.23 17.32 18.62
N GLU A 76 -1.46 16.70 19.78
CA GLU A 76 -2.17 17.37 20.85
C GLU A 76 -1.32 18.57 21.28
N PRO A 77 -1.91 19.76 21.47
CA PRO A 77 -1.17 20.91 21.94
C PRO A 77 -0.57 20.60 23.33
N PRO A 78 0.65 21.08 23.63
CA PRO A 78 1.26 20.84 24.92
C PRO A 78 0.41 21.51 26.00
N THR A 79 -0.22 20.72 26.86
CA THR A 79 -0.79 21.21 28.11
C THR A 79 0.34 21.72 28.99
N LEU A 80 0.49 23.04 29.04
CA LEU A 80 1.20 23.72 30.11
C LEU A 80 0.43 23.44 31.41
N LYS A 81 1.07 22.74 32.36
CA LYS A 81 0.69 22.73 33.77
C LYS A 81 1.58 23.71 34.52
#